data_AF-A0A538EJ70-F1
#
_entry.id   AF-A0A538EJ70-F1
#
_cell.length_a   1.000
_cell.length_b   1.000
_cell.length_c   1.000
_cell.angle_alpha   90.00
_cell.angle_beta   90.00
_cell.angle_gamma   90.00
#
_symmetry.space_group_name_H-M   'P 1'
#
loop_
_entity.id
_entity.type
_entity.pdbx_description
1 polymer ?
#
loop_
_entity_poly.entity_id
_entity_poly.type
_entity_poly.pdbx_seq_one_letter_code
_entity_poly.pdbx_strand_id
1 'polypeptide(L)' 'MKPSRYEFRVRGRLAERLLSSFEGFDAEIQPVETILSGEVADQAALHGVLEQIESLGLELVEVKQVDERRRPVARD' A
#
# COMPACT_ATOMS: atom_id res chain seq x y z
N MET A 1 23.97 21.41 -1.26
CA MET A 1 23.25 20.29 -0.62
C MET A 1 22.48 19.54 -1.71
N LYS A 2 22.41 18.21 -1.68
CA LYS A 2 21.58 17.45 -2.66
C LYS A 2 20.10 17.54 -2.24
N PRO A 3 19.16 17.69 -3.17
CA PRO A 3 17.74 17.65 -2.84
C PRO A 3 17.38 16.28 -2.25
N SER A 4 16.49 16.27 -1.26
CA SER A 4 15.92 15.06 -0.67
C SER A 4 14.50 14.86 -1.20
N ARG A 5 14.12 13.62 -1.46
CA ARG A 5 12.77 13.25 -1.92
C ARG A 5 11.88 13.00 -0.71
N TYR A 6 10.66 13.52 -0.74
CA TYR A 6 9.67 13.38 0.33
C TYR A 6 8.35 12.86 -0.24
N GLU A 7 7.63 12.08 0.54
CA GLU A 7 6.29 11.54 0.24
C GLU A 7 5.34 11.97 1.37
N PHE A 8 4.08 12.26 1.04
CA PHE A 8 3.09 12.79 2.00
C PHE A 8 1.75 12.04 1.87
N ARG A 9 1.37 11.21 2.85
CA ARG A 9 0.00 10.64 2.96
C ARG A 9 -0.99 11.67 3.44
N VAL A 10 -2.10 11.81 2.73
CA VAL A 10 -3.25 12.57 3.21
C VAL A 10 -4.47 11.65 3.22
N ARG A 11 -5.17 11.58 4.35
CA ARG A 11 -6.40 10.78 4.46
C ARG A 11 -7.50 11.40 3.61
N GLY A 12 -8.12 10.57 2.76
CA GLY A 12 -9.25 10.96 1.92
C GLY A 12 -8.82 11.40 0.53
N ARG A 13 -9.82 11.61 -0.35
CA ARG A 13 -9.57 11.98 -1.74
C ARG A 13 -9.48 13.50 -1.88
N LEU A 14 -8.32 13.99 -2.31
CA LEU A 14 -8.16 15.39 -2.70
C LEU A 14 -8.84 15.59 -4.07
N ALA A 15 -9.63 16.65 -4.20
CA ALA A 15 -10.20 17.04 -5.50
C ALA A 15 -9.07 17.51 -6.44
N GLU A 16 -9.23 17.30 -7.76
CA GLU A 16 -8.22 17.65 -8.77
C GLU A 16 -7.75 19.12 -8.66
N ARG A 17 -8.67 20.05 -8.36
CA ARG A 17 -8.33 21.47 -8.16
C ARG A 17 -7.35 21.68 -7.01
N LEU A 18 -7.44 20.90 -5.95
CA LEU A 18 -6.54 20.99 -4.81
C LEU A 18 -5.19 20.32 -5.14
N LEU A 19 -5.20 19.22 -5.88
CA LEU A 19 -3.97 18.58 -6.39
C LEU A 19 -3.15 19.52 -7.28
N SER A 20 -3.82 20.28 -8.17
CA SER A 20 -3.15 21.23 -9.07
C SER A 20 -2.43 22.39 -8.35
N SER A 21 -2.65 22.58 -7.05
CA SER A 21 -1.94 23.59 -6.27
C SER A 21 -0.57 23.13 -5.74
N PHE A 22 -0.23 21.85 -5.84
CA PHE A 22 1.06 21.29 -5.43
C PHE A 22 2.05 21.21 -6.60
N GLU A 23 2.59 22.36 -7.03
CA GLU A 23 3.58 22.42 -8.11
C GLU A 23 4.83 21.58 -7.79
N GLY A 24 5.25 20.72 -8.73
CA GLY A 24 6.42 19.84 -8.57
C GLY A 24 6.15 18.51 -7.86
N PHE A 25 4.89 18.20 -7.56
CA PHE A 25 4.48 16.93 -6.96
C PHE A 25 3.57 16.14 -7.92
N ASP A 26 3.85 14.85 -8.07
CA ASP A 26 2.92 13.90 -8.68
C ASP A 26 1.96 13.40 -7.59
N ALA A 27 0.66 13.47 -7.85
CA ALA A 27 -0.37 13.01 -6.92
C ALA A 27 -1.10 11.78 -7.46
N GLU A 28 -1.17 10.74 -6.63
CA GLU A 28 -1.90 9.51 -6.91
C GLU A 28 -3.00 9.32 -5.85
N ILE A 29 -4.22 9.04 -6.28
CA ILE A 29 -5.32 8.78 -5.36
C ILE A 29 -5.41 7.28 -5.16
N GLN A 30 -4.96 6.80 -4.00
CA GLN A 30 -5.07 5.39 -3.62
C GLN A 30 -6.20 5.19 -2.61
N PRO A 31 -6.93 4.05 -2.66
CA PRO A 31 -7.82 3.64 -1.58
C PRO A 31 -7.04 3.50 -0.26
N VAL A 32 -7.71 3.70 0.88
CA VAL A 32 -7.11 3.39 2.18
C VAL A 32 -7.05 1.87 2.32
N GLU A 33 -5.93 1.29 1.93
CA GLU A 33 -5.67 -0.14 2.05
C GLU A 33 -4.83 -0.46 3.29
N THR A 34 -5.06 -1.62 3.89
CA THR A 34 -4.21 -2.14 4.96
C THR A 34 -3.26 -3.18 4.37
N ILE A 35 -1.95 -2.89 4.42
CA ILE A 35 -0.93 -3.81 3.94
C ILE A 35 -0.50 -4.73 5.08
N LEU A 36 -0.76 -6.03 4.93
CA LEU A 36 -0.24 -7.08 5.81
C LEU A 36 1.04 -7.65 5.18
N SER A 37 2.17 -7.57 5.89
CA SER A 37 3.46 -8.11 5.45
C SER A 37 4.00 -9.08 6.51
N GLY A 38 4.44 -10.26 6.06
CA GLY A 38 4.99 -11.29 6.93
C GLY A 38 5.60 -12.41 6.11
N GLU A 39 6.38 -13.27 6.77
CA GLU A 39 6.92 -14.48 6.17
C GLU A 39 5.84 -15.57 6.12
N VAL A 40 5.77 -16.27 5.00
CA VAL A 40 4.85 -17.41 4.80
C VAL A 40 5.70 -18.61 4.39
N ALA A 41 5.70 -19.65 5.22
CA ALA A 41 6.62 -20.78 5.10
C ALA A 41 6.39 -21.63 3.85
N ASP A 42 5.12 -21.87 3.49
CA ASP A 42 4.71 -22.68 2.36
C ASP A 42 3.30 -22.29 1.85
N GLN A 43 2.80 -23.02 0.85
CA GLN A 43 1.47 -22.76 0.29
C GLN A 43 0.33 -23.06 1.27
N ALA A 44 0.48 -24.03 2.17
CA ALA A 44 -0.57 -24.33 3.15
C ALA A 44 -0.70 -23.19 4.17
N ALA A 45 0.42 -22.63 4.62
CA ALA A 45 0.45 -21.44 5.46
C ALA A 45 -0.16 -20.22 4.75
N LEU A 46 0.08 -20.05 3.45
CA LEU A 46 -0.56 -19.00 2.66
C LEU A 46 -2.09 -19.14 2.66
N HIS A 47 -2.59 -20.34 2.38
CA HIS A 47 -4.03 -20.61 2.40
C HIS A 47 -4.66 -20.33 3.76
N GLY A 48 -3.97 -20.66 4.86
CA GLY A 48 -4.45 -20.33 6.21
C GLY A 48 -4.60 -18.83 6.45
N VAL A 49 -3.70 -18.01 5.93
CA VAL A 49 -3.83 -16.54 6.00
C VAL A 49 -5.01 -16.05 5.16
N LEU A 50 -5.23 -16.62 3.97
CA LEU A 50 -6.36 -16.25 3.10
C LEU A 50 -7.71 -16.59 3.76
N GLU A 51 -7.84 -17.78 4.35
CA GLU A 51 -9.02 -18.19 5.11
C GLU A 51 -9.25 -17.27 6.32
N GLN A 52 -8.18 -16.84 6.99
CA GLN A 52 -8.30 -15.90 8.10
C GLN A 52 -8.85 -14.54 7.64
N ILE A 53 -8.34 -14.01 6.53
CA ILE A 53 -8.83 -12.75 5.93
C ILE A 53 -10.32 -12.87 5.59
N GLU A 54 -10.73 -13.97 4.93
CA GLU A 54 -12.13 -14.24 4.60
C GLU A 54 -13.01 -14.35 5.85
N SER A 55 -12.54 -15.08 6.88
CA SER A 55 -13.29 -15.27 8.14
C SER A 55 -13.54 -13.97 8.90
N LEU A 56 -12.68 -12.96 8.71
CA LEU A 56 -12.83 -11.63 9.29
C LEU A 56 -13.73 -10.70 8.46
N GLY A 57 -14.21 -11.16 7.30
CA GLY A 57 -15.00 -10.36 6.37
C GLY A 57 -14.20 -9.24 5.69
N LEU A 58 -12.88 -9.36 5.65
CA LEU A 58 -12.00 -8.41 4.97
C LEU A 58 -11.98 -8.72 3.47
N GLU A 59 -12.09 -7.68 2.64
CA GLU A 59 -11.95 -7.82 1.20
C GLU A 59 -10.47 -7.93 0.82
N LEU A 60 -10.09 -9.06 0.21
CA LEU A 60 -8.75 -9.25 -0.32
C LEU A 60 -8.65 -8.69 -1.74
N VAL A 61 -7.77 -7.71 -1.94
CA VAL A 61 -7.61 -7.03 -3.24
C VAL A 61 -6.42 -7.58 -4.04
N GLU A 62 -5.25 -7.77 -3.42
CA GLU A 62 -4.03 -8.26 -4.06
C GLU A 62 -3.25 -9.19 -3.12
N VAL A 63 -2.63 -10.24 -3.69
CA VAL A 63 -1.57 -11.02 -3.04
C VAL A 63 -0.31 -10.93 -3.88
N LYS A 64 0.79 -10.50 -3.27
CA LYS A 64 2.07 -10.31 -3.95
C LYS A 64 3.21 -10.90 -3.16
N GLN A 65 3.96 -11.81 -3.77
CA GLN A 65 5.24 -12.22 -3.22
C GLN A 65 6.26 -11.10 -3.44
N VAL A 66 6.76 -10.53 -2.34
CA VAL A 66 7.75 -9.46 -2.37
C VAL A 66 9.12 -10.01 -2.01
N ASP A 67 10.12 -9.66 -2.81
CA ASP A 67 11.52 -9.92 -2.48
C ASP A 67 11.95 -8.97 -1.35
N GLU A 68 12.75 -9.42 -0.37
CA GLU A 68 13.08 -8.62 0.82
C GLU A 68 13.75 -7.27 0.49
N ARG A 69 14.45 -7.21 -0.66
CA ARG A 69 15.06 -5.97 -1.18
C ARG A 69 14.05 -4.95 -1.71
N ARG A 70 12.83 -5.42 -1.98
CA ARG A 70 11.68 -4.65 -2.38
C ARG A 70 10.62 -4.80 -1.28
N ARG A 71 10.97 -4.39 -0.06
CA ARG A 71 9.91 -3.84 0.82
C ARG A 71 9.11 -2.90 -0.07
N PRO A 72 7.79 -3.10 -0.21
CA PRO A 72 6.96 -2.01 -0.65
C PRO A 72 7.35 -0.89 0.30
N VAL A 73 7.96 0.18 -0.24
CA VAL A 73 7.69 1.50 0.35
C VAL A 73 6.18 1.43 0.44
N ALA A 74 5.65 1.31 1.66
CA ALA A 74 4.23 1.52 1.85
C ALA A 74 4.03 2.80 1.06
N ARG A 75 3.35 2.71 -0.08
CA ARG A 75 3.25 3.86 -0.96
C ARG A 75 2.21 4.72 -0.31
N ASP A 76 2.70 5.85 0.18
CA ASP A 76 1.98 7.07 0.43
C ASP A 76 0.43 7.05 0.31
#